data_AF-A0A6S7JBH7-F1
#
_entry.id   AF-A0A6S7JBH7-F1
#
_cell.length_a   1.000
_cell.length_b   1.000
_cell.length_c   1.000
_cell.angle_alpha   90.00
_cell.angle_beta   90.00
_cell.angle_gamma   90.00
#
_symmetry.space_group_name_H-M   'P 1'
#
loop_
_entity.id
_entity.type
_entity.pdbx_description
1 polymer ?
#
loop_
_entity_poly.entity_id
_entity_poly.type
_entity_poly.pdbx_seq_one_letter_code
_entity_poly.pdbx_strand_id
1 'polypeptide(L)'
;MKREQDEAYQESLRADRAKEEERERQESEALRMKKETEEKAFLEAQTKQAQINSLEDQLPEEPGPDCLEPISILRFRMPDSEQITRRFLASNPLKVVLIFVQSKGYLEDQYAVVTNFPRKQLSSMDPRQSLQSLGLYPQETLFVEEI
;
A
#
# COMPACT_ATOMS: atom_id res chain seq x y z
N MET A 1 4.27 -70.76 3.42
CA MET A 1 2.94 -70.78 2.74
C MET A 1 1.90 -69.89 3.42
N LYS A 2 1.27 -70.24 4.56
CA LYS A 2 0.23 -69.38 5.18
C LYS A 2 0.80 -68.14 5.92
N ARG A 3 1.87 -68.32 6.69
CA ARG A 3 2.51 -67.24 7.47
C ARG A 3 3.10 -66.11 6.61
N GLU A 4 3.68 -66.45 5.46
CA GLU A 4 4.28 -65.45 4.54
C GLU A 4 3.22 -64.59 3.83
N GLN A 5 2.02 -65.13 3.56
CA GLN A 5 0.91 -64.35 3.00
C GLN A 5 0.28 -63.42 4.04
N ASP A 6 0.19 -63.89 5.29
CA ASP A 6 -0.33 -63.10 6.41
C ASP A 6 0.60 -61.92 6.77
N GLU A 7 1.93 -62.12 6.68
CA GLU A 7 2.94 -61.07 6.92
C GLU A 7 2.90 -59.96 5.85
N ALA A 8 2.87 -60.34 4.56
CA ALA A 8 2.77 -59.38 3.46
C ALA A 8 1.47 -58.55 3.51
N TYR A 9 0.35 -59.18 3.91
CA TYR A 9 -0.92 -58.49 4.09
C TYR A 9 -0.87 -57.47 5.24
N GLN A 10 -0.26 -57.84 6.37
CA GLN A 10 -0.10 -56.93 7.51
C GLN A 10 0.86 -55.77 7.20
N GLU A 11 1.91 -56.00 6.42
CA GLU A 11 2.85 -54.96 6.00
C GLU A 11 2.19 -53.97 5.03
N SER A 12 1.41 -54.45 4.05
CA SER A 12 0.60 -53.58 3.18
C SER A 12 -0.37 -52.72 3.98
N LEU A 13 -1.09 -53.32 4.95
CA LEU A 13 -2.07 -52.59 5.75
C LEU A 13 -1.44 -51.47 6.61
N ARG A 14 -0.21 -51.68 7.07
CA ARG A 14 0.57 -50.67 7.80
C ARG A 14 1.07 -49.56 6.88
N ALA A 15 1.54 -49.90 5.69
CA ALA A 15 1.99 -48.93 4.69
C ALA A 15 0.83 -48.04 4.23
N ASP A 16 -0.35 -48.61 4.00
CA ASP A 16 -1.55 -47.85 3.61
C ASP A 16 -2.00 -46.88 4.72
N ARG A 17 -2.03 -47.35 5.98
CA ARG A 17 -2.33 -46.48 7.14
C ARG A 17 -1.32 -45.36 7.32
N ALA A 18 -0.02 -45.66 7.26
CA ALA A 18 1.03 -44.66 7.42
C ALA A 18 0.97 -43.59 6.33
N LYS A 19 0.63 -43.99 5.09
CA LYS A 19 0.47 -43.07 3.96
C LYS A 19 -0.77 -42.18 4.11
N GLU A 20 -1.87 -42.73 4.63
CA GLU A 20 -3.09 -41.97 4.91
C GLU A 20 -2.87 -40.96 6.04
N GLU A 21 -2.27 -41.38 7.16
CA GLU A 21 -1.94 -40.50 8.29
C GLU A 21 -1.00 -39.35 7.89
N GLU A 22 0.02 -39.65 7.08
CA GLU A 22 0.95 -38.61 6.57
C GLU A 22 0.22 -37.63 5.64
N ARG A 23 -0.68 -38.12 4.79
CA ARG A 23 -1.49 -37.27 3.92
C ARG A 23 -2.43 -36.38 4.72
N GLU A 24 -3.13 -36.92 5.71
CA GLU A 24 -4.00 -36.14 6.60
C GLU A 24 -3.21 -35.08 7.38
N ARG A 25 -2.01 -35.43 7.84
CA ARG A 25 -1.12 -34.48 8.52
C ARG A 25 -0.71 -33.34 7.60
N GLN A 26 -0.23 -33.65 6.39
CA GLN A 26 0.17 -32.65 5.40
C GLN A 26 -1.02 -31.76 4.99
N GLU A 27 -2.20 -32.34 4.77
CA GLU A 27 -3.41 -31.58 4.44
C GLU A 27 -3.82 -30.65 5.61
N SER A 28 -3.72 -31.12 6.85
CA SER A 28 -4.02 -30.32 8.05
C SER A 28 -3.04 -29.17 8.25
N GLU A 29 -1.75 -29.40 8.03
CA GLU A 29 -0.69 -28.39 8.14
C GLU A 29 -0.81 -27.36 7.01
N ALA A 30 -1.05 -27.80 5.77
CA ALA A 30 -1.29 -26.92 4.64
C ALA A 30 -2.52 -26.03 4.86
N LEU A 31 -3.61 -26.59 5.41
CA LEU A 31 -4.82 -25.82 5.72
C LEU A 31 -4.56 -24.78 6.82
N ARG A 32 -3.78 -25.12 7.86
CA ARG A 32 -3.39 -24.17 8.92
C ARG A 32 -2.53 -23.05 8.37
N MET A 33 -1.50 -23.38 7.60
CA MET A 33 -0.63 -22.38 6.97
C MET A 33 -1.42 -21.45 6.06
N LYS A 34 -2.34 -21.99 5.26
CA LYS A 34 -3.21 -21.19 4.38
C LYS A 34 -4.08 -20.22 5.19
N LYS A 35 -4.76 -20.70 6.24
CA LYS A 35 -5.55 -19.83 7.13
C LYS A 35 -4.71 -18.74 7.77
N GLU A 36 -3.53 -19.07 8.30
CA GLU A 36 -2.63 -18.08 8.90
C GLU A 36 -2.16 -17.03 7.89
N THR A 37 -1.88 -17.42 6.65
CA THR A 37 -1.53 -16.46 5.59
C THR A 37 -2.69 -15.56 5.19
N GLU A 38 -3.90 -16.11 5.08
CA GLU A 38 -5.12 -15.36 4.76
C GLU A 38 -5.48 -14.37 5.87
N GLU A 39 -5.40 -14.80 7.14
CA GLU A 39 -5.63 -13.95 8.30
C GLU A 39 -4.61 -12.82 8.39
N LYS A 40 -3.32 -13.10 8.15
CA LYS A 40 -2.27 -12.07 8.12
C LYS A 40 -2.52 -11.07 7.00
N ALA A 41 -2.81 -11.53 5.78
CA ALA A 41 -3.09 -10.67 4.65
C ALA A 41 -4.34 -9.80 4.88
N PHE A 42 -5.38 -10.36 5.50
CA PHE A 42 -6.59 -9.63 5.86
C PHE A 42 -6.31 -8.53 6.90
N LEU A 43 -5.55 -8.86 7.96
CA LEU A 43 -5.19 -7.89 8.99
C LEU A 43 -4.33 -6.76 8.40
N GLU A 44 -3.35 -7.10 7.57
CA GLU A 44 -2.50 -6.11 6.90
C GLU A 44 -3.33 -5.17 6.01
N ALA A 45 -4.25 -5.72 5.21
CA ALA A 45 -5.16 -4.92 4.39
C ALA A 45 -6.03 -3.98 5.23
N GLN A 46 -6.55 -4.45 6.37
CA GLN A 46 -7.34 -3.62 7.28
C GLN A 46 -6.50 -2.49 7.89
N THR A 47 -5.26 -2.76 8.32
CA THR A 47 -4.37 -1.73 8.85
C THR A 47 -4.01 -0.67 7.82
N LYS A 48 -3.72 -1.09 6.57
CA LYS A 48 -3.47 -0.17 5.44
C LYS A 48 -4.68 0.71 5.17
N GLN A 49 -5.88 0.13 5.13
CA GLN A 49 -7.10 0.91 4.92
C GLN A 49 -7.36 1.91 6.05
N ALA A 50 -7.15 1.51 7.30
CA ALA A 50 -7.30 2.42 8.44
C ALA A 50 -6.29 3.57 8.40
N GLN A 51 -5.04 3.29 7.98
CA GLN A 51 -4.03 4.32 7.78
C GLN A 51 -4.42 5.31 6.68
N ILE A 52 -4.89 4.83 5.52
CA ILE A 52 -5.35 5.68 4.42
C ILE A 52 -6.50 6.59 4.88
N ASN A 53 -7.51 6.04 5.55
CA ASN A 53 -8.64 6.83 6.05
C ASN A 53 -8.17 7.89 7.06
N SER A 54 -7.26 7.53 7.96
CA SER A 54 -6.68 8.47 8.93
C SER A 54 -5.86 9.59 8.27
N LEU A 55 -5.22 9.32 7.13
CA LEU A 55 -4.52 10.34 6.34
C LEU A 55 -5.51 11.27 5.65
N GLU A 56 -6.63 10.75 5.13
CA GLU A 56 -7.68 11.58 4.55
C GLU A 56 -8.26 12.56 5.59
N ASP A 57 -8.49 12.12 6.82
CA ASP A 57 -8.98 12.97 7.92
C ASP A 57 -7.99 14.07 8.34
N GLN A 58 -6.68 13.88 8.12
CA GLN A 58 -5.65 14.86 8.45
C GLN A 58 -5.51 15.96 7.40
N LEU A 59 -6.12 15.79 6.22
CA LEU A 59 -6.01 16.75 5.14
C LEU A 59 -6.83 18.01 5.44
N PRO A 60 -6.26 19.21 5.30
CA PRO A 60 -7.03 20.43 5.40
C PRO A 60 -8.07 20.49 4.28
N GLU A 61 -9.18 21.19 4.54
CA GLU A 61 -10.21 21.42 3.53
C GLU A 61 -9.63 22.13 2.29
N GLU A 62 -10.18 21.78 1.13
CA GLU A 62 -9.73 22.41 -0.12
C GLU A 62 -10.15 23.88 -0.17
N PRO A 63 -9.23 24.83 -0.47
CA PRO A 63 -9.58 26.24 -0.57
C PRO A 63 -10.66 26.47 -1.63
N GLY A 64 -11.76 27.12 -1.22
CA GLY A 64 -12.87 27.48 -2.08
C GLY A 64 -12.51 28.56 -3.12
N PRO A 65 -13.39 28.81 -4.10
CA PRO A 65 -13.18 29.86 -5.11
C PRO A 65 -13.13 31.28 -4.50
N ASP A 66 -13.74 31.48 -3.34
CA ASP A 66 -13.79 32.77 -2.64
C ASP A 66 -12.61 32.98 -1.67
N CYS A 67 -11.65 32.05 -1.63
CA CYS A 67 -10.49 32.17 -0.75
C CYS A 67 -9.59 33.34 -1.22
N LEU A 68 -9.33 34.27 -0.30
CA LEU A 68 -8.52 35.47 -0.54
C LEU A 68 -7.01 35.20 -0.41
N GLU A 69 -6.63 34.05 0.16
CA GLU A 69 -5.24 33.67 0.33
C GLU A 69 -4.66 33.09 -0.98
N PRO A 70 -3.33 33.13 -1.19
CA PRO A 70 -2.72 32.55 -2.37
C PRO A 70 -2.96 31.03 -2.45
N ILE A 71 -3.49 30.55 -3.57
CA ILE A 71 -3.81 29.13 -3.81
C ILE A 71 -2.81 28.52 -4.79
N SER A 72 -2.28 27.34 -4.45
CA SER A 72 -1.57 26.45 -5.36
C SER A 72 -2.52 25.41 -5.94
N ILE A 73 -2.61 25.33 -7.27
CA ILE A 73 -3.34 24.27 -7.98
C ILE A 73 -2.33 23.21 -8.41
N LEU A 74 -2.37 22.05 -7.77
CA LEU A 74 -1.46 20.94 -8.07
C LEU A 74 -2.18 19.87 -8.87
N ARG A 75 -1.56 19.46 -9.98
CA ARG A 75 -2.01 18.31 -10.78
C ARG A 75 -1.10 17.13 -10.50
N PHE A 76 -1.67 16.03 -10.06
CA PHE A 76 -0.98 14.79 -9.78
C PHE A 76 -1.17 13.84 -10.94
N ARG A 77 -0.06 13.33 -11.48
CA ARG A 77 0.00 12.27 -12.48
C ARG A 77 0.31 10.98 -11.73
N MET A 78 -0.70 10.14 -11.60
CA MET A 78 -0.60 8.88 -10.87
C MET A 78 -0.01 7.77 -11.77
N PRO A 79 0.61 6.72 -11.20
CA PRO A 79 1.16 5.59 -11.94
C PRO A 79 0.11 4.82 -12.76
N ASP A 80 -1.13 4.77 -12.27
CA ASP A 80 -2.29 4.16 -12.93
C ASP A 80 -2.85 4.98 -14.11
N SER A 81 -2.13 6.02 -14.53
CA SER A 81 -2.54 7.00 -15.55
C SER A 81 -3.70 7.91 -15.13
N GLU A 82 -4.16 7.86 -13.87
CA GLU A 82 -5.12 8.80 -13.33
C GLU A 82 -4.48 10.20 -13.20
N GLN A 83 -5.31 11.23 -13.42
CA GLN A 83 -4.95 12.60 -13.13
C GLN A 83 -5.89 13.19 -12.10
N ILE A 84 -5.33 13.54 -10.95
CA ILE A 84 -6.08 14.20 -9.89
C ILE A 84 -5.61 15.64 -9.79
N THR A 85 -6.52 16.60 -9.70
CA THR A 85 -6.20 18.01 -9.48
C THR A 85 -6.80 18.44 -8.14
N ARG A 86 -6.00 19.14 -7.32
CA ARG A 86 -6.46 19.63 -6.02
C ARG A 86 -5.84 21.00 -5.72
N ARG A 87 -6.62 21.86 -5.07
CA ARG A 87 -6.15 23.15 -4.55
C ARG A 87 -5.60 23.02 -3.13
N PHE A 88 -4.54 23.78 -2.86
CA PHE A 88 -3.90 23.91 -1.55
C PHE A 88 -3.62 25.38 -1.28
N LEU A 89 -3.53 25.79 -0.02
CA LEU A 89 -2.99 27.13 0.26
C LEU A 89 -1.50 27.13 -0.07
N ALA A 90 -0.99 28.19 -0.68
CA ALA A 90 0.44 28.30 -1.02
C ALA A 90 1.33 28.28 0.23
N SER A 91 0.77 28.66 1.38
CA SER A 91 1.37 28.61 2.71
C SER A 91 1.39 27.21 3.32
N ASN A 92 0.63 26.25 2.78
CA ASN A 92 0.61 24.88 3.32
C ASN A 92 2.00 24.24 3.22
N PRO A 93 2.37 23.44 4.22
CA PRO A 93 3.63 22.70 4.19
C PRO A 93 3.55 21.56 3.16
N LEU A 94 4.68 21.21 2.55
CA LEU A 94 4.81 20.08 1.63
C LEU A 94 4.26 18.78 2.20
N LYS A 95 4.35 18.60 3.52
CA LYS A 95 3.75 17.47 4.26
C LYS A 95 2.30 17.21 3.84
N VAL A 96 1.49 18.25 3.66
CA VAL A 96 0.06 18.12 3.30
C VAL A 96 -0.09 17.50 1.91
N VAL A 97 0.77 17.86 0.98
CA VAL A 97 0.78 17.31 -0.38
C VAL A 97 1.22 15.84 -0.37
N LEU A 98 2.22 15.48 0.44
CA LEU A 98 2.66 14.09 0.59
C LEU A 98 1.58 13.22 1.25
N ILE A 99 0.94 13.71 2.32
CA ILE A 99 -0.20 13.04 2.96
C ILE A 99 -1.32 12.81 1.95
N PHE A 100 -1.60 13.78 1.08
CA PHE A 100 -2.64 13.63 0.06
C PHE A 100 -2.34 12.51 -0.94
N VAL A 101 -1.09 12.39 -1.38
CA VAL A 101 -0.67 11.29 -2.26
C VAL A 101 -0.80 9.94 -1.54
N GLN A 102 -0.35 9.86 -0.29
CA GLN A 102 -0.51 8.65 0.54
C GLN A 102 -1.97 8.29 0.80
N SER A 103 -2.84 9.28 0.98
CA SER A 103 -4.29 9.07 1.17
C SER A 103 -4.99 8.54 -0.09
N LYS A 104 -4.33 8.60 -1.26
CA LYS A 104 -4.78 7.95 -2.49
C LYS A 104 -4.22 6.54 -2.69
N GLY A 105 -3.54 6.00 -1.68
CA GLY A 105 -2.96 4.65 -1.69
C GLY A 105 -1.51 4.60 -2.16
N TYR A 106 -0.91 5.75 -2.50
CA TYR A 106 0.48 5.84 -2.95
C TYR A 106 1.40 6.13 -1.76
N LEU A 107 1.77 5.07 -1.04
CA LEU A 107 2.57 5.14 0.18
C LEU A 107 4.01 5.60 -0.10
N GLU A 108 4.61 6.29 0.87
CA GLU A 108 5.95 6.90 0.74
C GLU A 108 7.11 5.90 0.65
N ASP A 109 6.88 4.64 1.05
CA ASP A 109 7.85 3.54 0.95
C ASP A 109 7.91 2.93 -0.45
N GLN A 110 6.84 3.09 -1.24
CA GLN A 110 6.70 2.53 -2.59
C GLN A 110 6.76 3.60 -3.68
N TYR A 111 6.38 4.84 -3.35
CA TYR A 111 6.20 5.90 -4.33
C TYR A 111 6.91 7.20 -3.92
N ALA A 112 7.54 7.86 -4.90
CA ALA A 112 8.14 9.18 -4.79
C ALA A 112 7.33 10.22 -5.57
N VAL A 113 7.21 11.42 -5.01
CA VAL A 113 6.59 12.57 -5.67
C VAL A 113 7.68 13.44 -6.28
N VAL A 114 7.62 13.69 -7.58
CA VAL A 114 8.62 14.47 -8.31
C VAL A 114 8.00 15.57 -9.18
N THR A 115 8.75 16.64 -9.42
CA THR A 115 8.44 17.65 -10.46
C THR A 115 9.15 17.31 -11.76
N ASN A 116 8.72 17.87 -12.90
CA ASN A 116 9.36 17.62 -14.19
C ASN A 116 10.48 18.64 -14.52
N PHE A 117 10.20 19.95 -14.45
CA PHE A 117 11.17 20.99 -14.81
C PHE A 117 11.16 22.19 -13.85
N PRO A 118 12.25 22.43 -13.11
CA PRO A 118 13.38 21.51 -12.89
C PRO A 118 12.92 20.23 -12.18
N ARG A 119 13.55 19.09 -12.48
CA ARG A 119 13.24 17.82 -11.81
C ARG A 119 13.71 17.88 -10.35
N LYS A 120 12.77 17.77 -9.41
CA LYS A 120 13.02 17.74 -7.97
C LYS A 120 12.23 16.58 -7.37
N GLN A 121 12.86 15.82 -6.47
CA GLN A 121 12.17 14.77 -5.71
C GLN A 121 11.64 15.36 -4.41
N LEU A 122 10.35 15.70 -4.40
CA LEU A 122 9.68 16.36 -3.28
C LEU A 122 9.63 15.46 -2.04
N SER A 123 9.46 14.14 -2.20
CA SER A 123 9.46 13.19 -1.07
C SER A 123 10.74 13.22 -0.23
N SER A 124 11.87 13.69 -0.79
CA SER A 124 13.16 13.79 -0.10
C SER A 124 13.47 15.18 0.45
N MET A 125 12.55 16.14 0.31
CA MET A 125 12.72 17.52 0.77
C MET A 125 12.17 17.72 2.19
N ASP A 126 12.47 18.87 2.83
CA ASP A 126 11.93 19.16 4.16
C ASP A 126 10.40 19.34 4.08
N PRO A 127 9.62 18.46 4.73
CA PRO A 127 8.15 18.49 4.64
C PRO A 127 7.53 19.74 5.28
N ARG A 128 8.29 20.53 6.05
CA ARG A 128 7.83 21.76 6.69
C ARG A 128 7.90 22.99 5.77
N GLN A 129 8.59 22.89 4.64
CA GLN A 129 8.67 23.99 3.67
C GLN A 129 7.31 24.22 3.02
N SER A 130 6.95 25.49 2.80
CA SER A 130 5.69 25.84 2.16
C SER A 130 5.74 25.57 0.65
N LEU A 131 4.58 25.31 0.04
CA LEU A 131 4.46 25.13 -1.41
C LEU A 131 5.02 26.33 -2.18
N GLN A 132 4.79 27.55 -1.69
CA GLN A 132 5.35 28.76 -2.29
C GLN A 132 6.87 28.79 -2.25
N SER A 133 7.49 28.41 -1.12
CA SER A 133 8.96 28.41 -0.98
C SER A 133 9.64 27.36 -1.87
N LEU A 134 8.93 26.29 -2.20
CA LEU A 134 9.40 25.22 -3.09
C LEU A 134 9.21 25.55 -4.58
N GLY A 135 8.48 26.63 -4.90
CA GLY A 135 8.13 27.01 -6.26
C GLY A 135 6.96 26.22 -6.84
N LEU A 136 6.09 25.65 -5.99
CA LEU A 136 4.89 24.89 -6.38
C LEU A 136 3.63 25.78 -6.45
N TYR A 137 3.83 27.09 -6.51
CA TYR A 137 2.79 28.12 -6.64
C TYR A 137 3.05 28.92 -7.94
N PRO A 138 2.00 29.31 -8.69
CA PRO A 138 0.58 29.07 -8.43
C PRO A 138 0.06 27.75 -8.97
N GLN A 139 0.74 27.13 -9.94
CA GLN A 139 0.33 25.87 -10.54
C GLN A 139 1.56 25.02 -10.82
N GLU A 140 1.46 23.72 -10.56
CA GLU A 140 2.54 22.77 -10.86
C GLU A 140 1.97 21.38 -11.18
N THR A 141 2.70 20.60 -11.98
CA THR A 141 2.35 19.20 -12.23
C THR A 141 3.36 18.30 -11.53
N LEU A 142 2.84 17.47 -10.61
CA LEU A 142 3.58 16.49 -9.85
C LEU A 142 3.37 15.11 -10.45
N PHE A 143 4.42 14.30 -10.43
CA PHE A 143 4.43 12.93 -10.90
C PHE A 143 4.68 12.02 -9.72
N VAL A 144 3.86 10.98 -9.59
CA VAL A 144 4.03 9.94 -8.58
C VAL A 144 4.68 8.75 -9.30
N GLU A 145 5.91 8.44 -8.92
CA GLU A 145 6.77 7.41 -9.54
C GLU A 145 7.04 6.30 -8.53
N GLU A 146 7.09 5.04 -8.97
CA GLU A 146 7.55 3.92 -8.13
C GLU A 146 9.05 4.05 -7.83
N ILE A 147 9.46 3.68 -6.60
CA ILE A 147 10.84 3.75 -6.11
C ILE A 147 11.60 2.44 -6.40
#